data_AF-A0A358UYG9-F1
#
_entry.id   AF-A0A358UYG9-F1
#
_cell.length_a   1.000
_cell.length_b   1.000
_cell.length_c   1.000
_cell.angle_alpha   90.00
_cell.angle_beta   90.00
_cell.angle_gamma   90.00
#
_symmetry.space_group_name_H-M   'P 1'
#
loop_
_entity.id
_entity.type
_entity.pdbx_description
1 polymer ?
#
loop_
_entity_poly.entity_id
_entity_poly.type
_entity_poly.pdbx_seq_one_letter_code
_entity_poly.pdbx_strand_id
1 'polypeptide(L)'
;MSIKKTLIFLLPFFIFVAPNTAENNTSNRSCLSCHGLTTFESNSNQTIFVDKFIFERSMHGRLLCTSCHKDIKEYPHGVVKKIDCKICHDSKRRYDGRFHASSFVNSILLRTNDGFFVTARPSRITSLLKDNVCLSCHSDSSVNKSIHGEKRCVECHADATANHSKLKKVDCGICHIDEKGKYALTIHGRQNAG
;
A
#
# COMPACT_ATOMS: atom_id res chain seq x y z
N MET A 1 -24.22 53.04 58.97
CA MET A 1 -24.30 51.64 58.46
C MET A 1 -24.73 51.72 57.00
N SER A 2 -23.79 51.64 56.03
CA SER A 2 -24.10 51.81 54.60
C SER A 2 -23.73 50.53 53.85
N ILE A 3 -24.77 49.82 53.39
CA ILE A 3 -24.68 48.51 52.75
C ILE A 3 -24.29 48.73 51.28
N LYS A 4 -23.09 48.28 50.89
CA LYS A 4 -22.65 48.27 49.49
C LYS A 4 -23.47 47.24 48.72
N LYS A 5 -24.27 47.70 47.76
CA LYS A 5 -25.00 46.84 46.81
C LYS A 5 -24.02 46.33 45.75
N THR A 6 -23.54 45.11 45.89
CA THR A 6 -22.75 44.43 44.85
C THR A 6 -23.73 43.89 43.80
N LEU A 7 -23.79 44.54 42.65
CA LEU A 7 -24.53 44.07 41.47
C LEU A 7 -23.79 42.87 40.87
N ILE A 8 -24.33 41.66 41.09
CA ILE A 8 -23.87 40.43 40.45
C ILE A 8 -24.53 40.36 39.07
N PHE A 9 -23.74 40.59 38.01
CA PHE A 9 -24.17 40.41 36.63
C PHE A 9 -24.15 38.91 36.31
N LEU A 10 -25.30 38.25 36.36
CA LEU A 10 -25.48 36.87 35.89
C LEU A 10 -25.39 36.86 34.36
N LEU A 11 -24.22 36.51 33.84
CA LEU A 11 -23.99 36.32 32.41
C LEU A 11 -24.70 35.03 31.97
N PRO A 12 -25.58 35.05 30.95
CA PRO A 12 -26.27 33.86 30.52
C PRO A 12 -25.26 32.92 29.86
N PHE A 13 -25.04 31.75 30.48
CA PHE A 13 -24.23 30.68 29.91
C PHE A 13 -24.99 30.11 28.72
N PHE A 14 -24.77 30.70 27.55
CA PHE A 14 -25.27 30.17 26.28
C PHE A 14 -24.54 28.84 26.02
N ILE A 15 -25.22 27.73 26.30
CA ILE A 15 -24.77 26.40 25.92
C ILE A 15 -24.85 26.35 24.39
N PHE A 16 -23.74 26.61 23.73
CA PHE A 16 -23.59 26.42 22.30
C PHE A 16 -23.57 24.90 22.04
N VAL A 17 -24.74 24.32 21.83
CA VAL A 17 -24.86 22.94 21.36
C VAL A 17 -24.39 22.95 19.90
N ALA A 18 -23.13 22.58 19.69
CA ALA A 18 -22.62 22.36 18.35
C ALA A 18 -23.48 21.28 17.67
N PRO A 19 -24.01 21.52 16.46
CA PRO A 19 -24.68 20.48 15.72
C PRO A 19 -23.70 19.33 15.50
N ASN A 20 -24.10 18.11 15.89
CA ASN A 20 -23.39 16.89 15.52
C ASN A 20 -23.41 16.82 13.98
N THR A 21 -22.37 17.35 13.34
CA THR A 21 -22.13 17.11 11.93
C THR A 21 -21.97 15.60 11.80
N ALA A 22 -22.97 14.93 11.22
CA ALA A 22 -22.84 13.55 10.78
C ALA A 22 -21.51 13.45 10.03
N GLU A 23 -20.59 12.66 10.60
CA GLU A 23 -19.24 12.46 10.11
C GLU A 23 -19.35 12.13 8.63
N ASN A 24 -18.87 13.04 7.79
CA ASN A 24 -19.11 12.97 6.36
C ASN A 24 -18.60 11.61 5.83
N ASN A 25 -19.28 11.07 4.84
CA ASN A 25 -18.94 9.85 4.11
C ASN A 25 -17.61 9.96 3.31
N THR A 26 -16.74 10.92 3.63
CA THR A 26 -15.50 11.22 2.92
C THR A 26 -14.28 10.53 3.52
N SER A 27 -14.44 9.74 4.58
CA SER A 27 -13.33 8.98 5.17
C SER A 27 -13.50 7.47 4.94
N ASN A 28 -12.39 6.78 4.71
CA ASN A 28 -12.36 5.31 4.62
C ASN A 28 -12.79 4.63 5.93
N ARG A 29 -12.80 5.36 7.05
CA ARG A 29 -13.18 4.87 8.37
C ARG A 29 -14.59 4.29 8.38
N SER A 30 -15.54 4.93 7.70
CA SER A 30 -16.93 4.47 7.64
C SER A 30 -17.09 3.19 6.81
N CYS A 31 -16.22 2.95 5.82
CA CYS A 31 -16.20 1.69 5.09
C CYS A 31 -15.58 0.59 5.96
N LEU A 32 -14.45 0.91 6.62
CA LEU A 32 -13.69 -0.03 7.43
C LEU A 32 -14.37 -0.41 8.75
N SER A 33 -15.38 0.35 9.23
CA SER A 33 -16.13 -0.04 10.43
C SER A 33 -16.89 -1.37 10.25
N CYS A 34 -17.24 -1.72 9.00
CA CYS A 34 -17.85 -3.01 8.67
C CYS A 34 -16.88 -3.89 7.87
N HIS A 35 -16.27 -3.35 6.81
CA HIS A 35 -15.37 -4.11 5.93
C HIS A 35 -14.00 -4.40 6.54
N GLY A 36 -13.64 -3.75 7.66
CA GLY A 36 -12.41 -4.04 8.41
C GLY A 36 -12.58 -5.14 9.46
N LEU A 37 -13.71 -5.83 9.51
CA LEU A 37 -13.95 -6.95 10.43
C LEU A 37 -13.75 -8.28 9.70
N THR A 38 -12.91 -9.15 10.24
CA THR A 38 -12.66 -10.49 9.66
C THR A 38 -13.88 -11.39 9.68
N THR A 39 -14.84 -11.10 10.56
CA THR A 39 -16.11 -11.81 10.72
C THR A 39 -17.23 -11.27 9.82
N PHE A 40 -16.97 -10.21 9.05
CA PHE A 40 -17.98 -9.63 8.15
C PHE A 40 -17.91 -10.32 6.78
N GLU A 41 -19.03 -10.93 6.40
CA GLU A 41 -19.17 -11.70 5.17
C GLU A 41 -20.22 -11.07 4.26
N SER A 42 -20.06 -11.30 2.96
CA SER A 42 -21.12 -11.01 2.01
C SER A 42 -22.29 -11.97 2.18
N ASN A 43 -23.41 -11.66 1.54
CA ASN A 43 -24.59 -12.54 1.46
C ASN A 43 -24.30 -13.91 0.81
N SER A 44 -23.10 -14.12 0.23
CA SER A 44 -22.67 -15.39 -0.37
C SER A 44 -21.62 -16.12 0.48
N ASN A 45 -21.52 -15.83 1.79
CA ASN A 45 -20.52 -16.35 2.73
C ASN A 45 -19.08 -16.21 2.22
N GLN A 46 -18.81 -15.13 1.48
CA GLN A 46 -17.45 -14.78 1.08
C GLN A 46 -16.94 -13.68 2.01
N THR A 47 -15.74 -13.86 2.55
CA THR A 47 -15.09 -12.79 3.30
C THR A 47 -14.89 -11.57 2.41
N ILE A 48 -15.33 -10.42 2.91
CA ILE A 48 -15.15 -9.11 2.27
C ILE A 48 -14.21 -8.23 3.10
N PHE A 49 -13.41 -8.87 3.96
CA PHE A 49 -12.48 -8.22 4.85
C PHE A 49 -11.41 -7.44 4.09
N VAL A 50 -11.18 -6.20 4.53
CA VAL A 50 -10.11 -5.31 4.09
C VAL A 50 -9.25 -4.97 5.28
N ASP A 51 -8.00 -5.42 5.25
CA ASP A 51 -7.01 -5.00 6.24
C ASP A 51 -6.64 -3.52 6.03
N LYS A 52 -6.93 -2.70 7.05
CA LYS A 52 -6.67 -1.26 7.04
C LYS A 52 -5.19 -0.93 6.81
N PHE A 53 -4.28 -1.63 7.49
CA PHE A 53 -2.85 -1.34 7.43
C PHE A 53 -2.26 -1.72 6.07
N ILE A 54 -2.72 -2.83 5.48
CA ILE A 54 -2.32 -3.22 4.13
C ILE A 54 -2.85 -2.21 3.11
N PHE A 55 -4.13 -1.82 3.21
CA PHE A 55 -4.73 -0.84 2.30
C PHE A 55 -4.00 0.51 2.38
N GLU A 56 -3.78 1.06 3.57
CA GLU A 56 -3.14 2.37 3.78
C GLU A 56 -1.69 2.41 3.27
N ARG A 57 -0.98 1.27 3.27
CA ARG A 57 0.39 1.15 2.74
C ARG A 57 0.46 0.85 1.24
N SER A 58 -0.67 0.58 0.61
CA SER A 58 -0.73 0.32 -0.83
C SER A 58 -0.53 1.59 -1.65
N MET A 59 -0.29 1.44 -2.96
CA MET A 59 -0.23 2.56 -3.90
C MET A 59 -1.52 3.38 -3.93
N HIS A 60 -2.64 2.79 -3.51
CA HIS A 60 -3.96 3.42 -3.43
C HIS A 60 -4.36 3.82 -2.01
N GLY A 61 -3.48 3.69 -1.02
CA GLY A 61 -3.84 3.90 0.39
C GLY A 61 -4.26 5.33 0.74
N ARG A 62 -3.95 6.29 -0.14
CA ARG A 62 -4.41 7.69 -0.05
C ARG A 62 -5.75 7.95 -0.74
N LEU A 63 -6.28 6.98 -1.49
CA LEU A 63 -7.57 7.08 -2.17
C LEU A 63 -8.70 6.72 -1.21
N LEU A 64 -9.86 7.31 -1.47
CA LEU A 64 -11.08 6.90 -0.79
C LEU A 64 -11.61 5.59 -1.38
N CYS A 65 -12.28 4.76 -0.58
CA CYS A 65 -12.96 3.55 -1.07
C CYS A 65 -13.90 3.89 -2.25
N THR A 66 -14.61 5.01 -2.14
CA THR A 66 -15.52 5.56 -3.16
C THR A 66 -14.81 6.12 -4.39
N SER A 67 -13.47 6.29 -4.36
CA SER A 67 -12.70 6.67 -5.57
C SER A 67 -12.72 5.55 -6.61
N CYS A 68 -12.77 4.30 -6.15
CA CYS A 68 -12.91 3.12 -6.99
C CYS A 68 -14.36 2.61 -7.04
N HIS A 69 -15.05 2.58 -5.89
CA HIS A 69 -16.45 2.19 -5.77
C HIS A 69 -17.40 3.39 -5.91
N LYS A 70 -17.39 4.02 -7.09
CA LYS A 70 -18.14 5.25 -7.36
C LYS A 70 -19.66 5.08 -7.35
N ASP A 71 -20.14 3.84 -7.39
CA ASP A 71 -21.56 3.49 -7.41
C ASP A 71 -22.20 3.42 -6.03
N ILE A 72 -21.42 3.51 -4.95
CA ILE A 72 -21.94 3.54 -3.58
C ILE A 72 -22.47 4.93 -3.27
N LYS A 73 -23.77 5.02 -2.96
CA LYS A 73 -24.45 6.29 -2.65
C LYS A 73 -25.03 6.34 -1.24
N GLU A 74 -25.29 5.19 -0.63
CA GLU A 74 -25.99 5.06 0.65
C GLU A 74 -25.43 3.87 1.43
N TYR A 75 -25.58 3.90 2.76
CA TYR A 75 -25.13 2.84 3.67
C TYR A 75 -26.26 2.51 4.67
N PRO A 76 -26.53 1.22 4.99
CA PRO A 76 -25.89 0.01 4.48
C PRO A 76 -26.14 -0.17 2.97
N HIS A 77 -25.09 -0.48 2.21
CA HIS A 77 -25.22 -0.71 0.78
C HIS A 77 -25.47 -2.19 0.47
N GLY A 78 -26.12 -2.45 -0.66
CA GLY A 78 -26.23 -3.80 -1.21
C GLY A 78 -24.94 -4.27 -1.87
N VAL A 79 -25.07 -5.18 -2.83
CA VAL A 79 -23.94 -5.67 -3.63
C VAL A 79 -23.36 -4.53 -4.47
N VAL A 80 -22.07 -4.27 -4.31
CA VAL A 80 -21.33 -3.23 -5.03
C VAL A 80 -20.76 -3.81 -6.32
N LYS A 81 -20.71 -3.01 -7.39
CA LYS A 81 -20.13 -3.45 -8.67
C LYS A 81 -18.63 -3.70 -8.53
N LYS A 82 -18.11 -4.61 -9.36
CA LYS A 82 -16.66 -4.79 -9.51
C LYS A 82 -16.02 -3.50 -10.01
N ILE A 83 -14.88 -3.14 -9.40
CA ILE A 83 -14.11 -1.95 -9.77
C ILE A 83 -13.56 -2.12 -11.20
N ASP A 84 -13.67 -1.06 -12.00
CA ASP A 84 -12.95 -0.96 -13.26
C ASP A 84 -11.65 -0.15 -13.09
N CYS A 85 -10.52 -0.85 -13.05
CA CYS A 85 -9.20 -0.23 -12.91
C CYS A 85 -8.86 0.71 -14.07
N LYS A 86 -9.48 0.52 -15.25
CA LYS A 86 -9.21 1.31 -16.46
C LYS A 86 -9.70 2.75 -16.35
N ILE A 87 -10.56 3.05 -15.38
CA ILE A 87 -10.99 4.43 -15.06
C ILE A 87 -9.77 5.33 -14.82
N CYS A 88 -8.70 4.79 -14.25
CA CYS A 88 -7.45 5.51 -14.01
C CYS A 88 -6.22 4.88 -14.69
N HIS A 89 -6.23 3.59 -15.02
CA HIS A 89 -5.10 2.89 -15.64
C HIS A 89 -5.36 2.57 -17.12
N ASP A 90 -4.94 3.48 -17.98
CA ASP A 90 -4.99 3.36 -19.44
C ASP A 90 -3.67 2.82 -20.03
N SER A 91 -3.56 2.76 -21.36
CA SER A 91 -2.34 2.32 -22.06
C SER A 91 -1.10 3.18 -21.76
N LYS A 92 -1.28 4.43 -21.30
CA LYS A 92 -0.19 5.33 -20.89
C LYS A 92 0.21 5.11 -19.44
N ARG A 93 -0.71 4.64 -18.60
CA ARG A 93 -0.51 4.24 -17.20
C ARG A 93 -0.55 2.72 -17.08
N ARG A 94 0.50 2.06 -17.61
CA ARG A 94 0.71 0.60 -17.66
C ARG A 94 -0.05 -0.14 -16.54
N TYR A 95 -1.07 -0.89 -16.92
CA TYR A 95 -1.76 -1.87 -16.08
C TYR A 95 -1.85 -3.16 -16.86
N ASP A 96 -1.13 -4.18 -16.41
CA ASP A 96 -1.11 -5.50 -17.05
C ASP A 96 -1.99 -6.53 -16.33
N GLY A 97 -2.77 -6.08 -15.34
CA GLY A 97 -3.77 -6.89 -14.61
C GLY A 97 -3.18 -7.99 -13.72
N ARG A 98 -1.87 -8.25 -13.77
CA ARG A 98 -1.25 -9.38 -13.08
C ARG A 98 -1.05 -9.15 -11.58
N PHE A 99 -0.99 -7.88 -11.16
CA PHE A 99 -0.55 -7.52 -9.81
C PHE A 99 -1.64 -7.43 -8.74
N HIS A 100 -2.92 -7.34 -9.12
CA HIS A 100 -4.04 -7.48 -8.18
C HIS A 100 -4.49 -8.93 -8.03
N ALA A 101 -4.19 -9.79 -9.00
CA ALA A 101 -4.45 -11.24 -8.91
C ALA A 101 -3.48 -11.94 -7.94
N SER A 102 -2.23 -11.44 -7.83
CA SER A 102 -1.24 -11.98 -6.90
C SER A 102 -1.42 -11.52 -5.44
N SER A 103 -2.23 -10.49 -5.19
CA SER A 103 -2.63 -10.07 -3.84
C SER A 103 -3.38 -11.18 -3.09
N PHE A 104 -4.09 -12.04 -3.84
CA PHE A 104 -4.72 -13.24 -3.31
C PHE A 104 -3.70 -14.31 -2.86
N VAL A 105 -2.51 -14.32 -3.47
CA VAL A 105 -1.42 -15.23 -3.10
C VAL A 105 -0.65 -14.67 -1.91
N ASN A 106 -0.48 -13.35 -1.81
CA ASN A 106 0.19 -12.70 -0.67
C ASN A 106 -0.67 -12.65 0.60
N SER A 107 -2.01 -12.58 0.50
CA SER A 107 -2.90 -12.71 1.66
C SER A 107 -2.88 -14.11 2.28
N ILE A 108 -2.56 -15.13 1.48
CA ILE A 108 -2.30 -16.50 1.95
C ILE A 108 -0.91 -16.61 2.63
N LEU A 109 0.09 -15.83 2.20
CA LEU A 109 1.47 -15.95 2.66
C LEU A 109 1.85 -15.05 3.86
N LEU A 110 1.09 -14.00 4.17
CA LEU A 110 1.32 -13.16 5.35
C LEU A 110 0.75 -13.75 6.66
N ARG A 111 0.26 -14.99 6.63
CA ARG A 111 -0.29 -15.67 7.81
C ARG A 111 0.79 -16.39 8.61
N THR A 112 1.59 -15.63 9.35
CA THR A 112 2.33 -16.11 10.53
C THR A 112 2.34 -14.98 11.56
N ASN A 113 1.58 -15.07 12.66
CA ASN A 113 1.90 -15.97 13.78
C ASN A 113 0.71 -16.58 14.53
N ASP A 114 -0.49 -16.66 13.93
CA ASP A 114 -1.68 -17.10 14.68
C ASP A 114 -2.57 -18.09 13.90
N GLY A 115 -1.94 -18.91 13.04
CA GLY A 115 -2.37 -20.31 12.87
C GLY A 115 -2.91 -20.76 11.50
N PHE A 116 -2.02 -21.24 10.61
CA PHE A 116 -2.25 -22.27 9.56
C PHE A 116 -2.91 -21.80 8.23
N PHE A 117 -2.62 -22.31 7.01
CA PHE A 117 -1.80 -23.40 6.42
C PHE A 117 -1.21 -22.92 5.06
N VAL A 118 0.05 -23.28 4.71
CA VAL A 118 0.44 -23.56 3.30
C VAL A 118 1.43 -24.71 3.27
N THR A 119 1.12 -25.71 2.44
CA THR A 119 1.88 -26.95 2.18
C THR A 119 3.11 -26.73 1.28
N ALA A 120 4.00 -25.79 1.61
CA ALA A 120 5.25 -25.60 0.87
C ALA A 120 6.47 -25.62 1.80
N ARG A 121 7.54 -26.30 1.37
CA ARG A 121 8.79 -26.45 2.13
C ARG A 121 9.37 -25.05 2.48
N PRO A 122 9.76 -24.80 3.75
CA PRO A 122 10.21 -23.48 4.24
C PRO A 122 11.34 -22.81 3.43
N SER A 123 12.20 -23.62 2.81
CA SER A 123 13.34 -23.17 1.98
C SER A 123 12.93 -22.55 0.64
N ARG A 124 11.77 -22.89 0.07
CA ARG A 124 11.24 -22.18 -1.11
C ARG A 124 10.52 -20.88 -0.74
N ILE A 125 9.93 -20.83 0.45
CA ILE A 125 9.14 -19.68 0.93
C ILE A 125 10.05 -18.49 1.24
N THR A 126 11.18 -18.73 1.91
CA THR A 126 12.17 -17.67 2.24
C THR A 126 12.82 -17.04 1.00
N SER A 127 12.97 -17.80 -0.10
CA SER A 127 13.46 -17.26 -1.38
C SER A 127 12.40 -16.42 -2.10
N LEU A 128 11.12 -16.82 -2.06
CA LEU A 128 10.02 -16.09 -2.70
C LEU A 128 9.63 -14.79 -1.96
N LEU A 129 9.80 -14.73 -0.64
CA LEU A 129 9.47 -13.55 0.17
C LEU A 129 10.50 -12.40 0.07
N LYS A 130 11.73 -12.66 -0.41
CA LYS A 130 12.83 -11.69 -0.38
C LYS A 130 12.61 -10.46 -1.27
N ASP A 131 11.86 -10.63 -2.37
CA ASP A 131 11.63 -9.59 -3.39
C ASP A 131 10.17 -9.53 -3.90
N ASN A 132 9.22 -10.19 -3.22
CA ASN A 132 7.82 -10.26 -3.67
C ASN A 132 7.18 -8.88 -3.85
N VAL A 133 7.60 -7.87 -3.08
CA VAL A 133 7.10 -6.49 -3.20
C VAL A 133 7.60 -5.84 -4.48
N CYS A 134 8.89 -5.95 -4.81
CA CYS A 134 9.43 -5.35 -6.04
C CYS A 134 8.88 -6.06 -7.28
N LEU A 135 8.86 -7.40 -7.25
CA LEU A 135 8.33 -8.22 -8.33
C LEU A 135 6.80 -8.18 -8.45
N SER A 136 6.10 -7.62 -7.44
CA SER A 136 4.67 -7.29 -7.54
C SER A 136 4.38 -6.07 -8.42
N CYS A 137 5.40 -5.42 -8.98
CA CYS A 137 5.24 -4.35 -9.98
C CYS A 137 6.25 -4.50 -11.14
N HIS A 138 7.44 -5.04 -10.88
CA HIS A 138 8.47 -5.28 -11.89
C HIS A 138 8.46 -6.75 -12.35
N SER A 139 7.95 -6.99 -13.56
CA SER A 139 7.85 -8.34 -14.13
C SER A 139 9.14 -8.87 -14.77
N ASP A 140 10.18 -8.04 -14.86
CA ASP A 140 11.46 -8.43 -15.47
C ASP A 140 12.31 -9.21 -14.46
N SER A 141 12.37 -10.52 -14.66
CA SER A 141 13.13 -11.46 -13.83
C SER A 141 14.50 -11.80 -14.42
N SER A 142 15.00 -11.04 -15.39
CA SER A 142 16.32 -11.28 -16.00
C SER A 142 17.44 -11.35 -14.96
N VAL A 143 17.35 -10.56 -13.89
CA VAL A 143 18.29 -10.58 -12.76
C VAL A 143 18.27 -11.92 -12.01
N ASN A 144 17.10 -12.57 -11.89
CA ASN A 144 16.96 -13.86 -11.20
C ASN A 144 17.71 -14.99 -11.93
N LYS A 145 18.05 -14.80 -13.22
CA LYS A 145 18.85 -15.74 -14.01
C LYS A 145 20.35 -15.40 -13.98
N SER A 146 20.74 -14.31 -13.35
CA SER A 146 22.14 -13.89 -13.23
C SER A 146 22.81 -14.54 -12.03
N ILE A 147 24.13 -14.37 -11.92
CA ILE A 147 24.90 -14.75 -10.73
C ILE A 147 24.45 -14.00 -9.45
N HIS A 148 23.71 -12.90 -9.60
CA HIS A 148 23.14 -12.13 -8.50
C HIS A 148 21.67 -12.48 -8.23
N GLY A 149 21.13 -13.54 -8.84
CA GLY A 149 19.72 -13.89 -8.72
C GLY A 149 19.26 -14.24 -7.31
N GLU A 150 20.19 -14.52 -6.39
CA GLU A 150 19.90 -14.76 -4.97
C GLU A 150 19.95 -13.50 -4.10
N LYS A 151 20.39 -12.37 -4.66
CA LYS A 151 20.50 -11.08 -3.98
C LYS A 151 19.16 -10.37 -3.97
N ARG A 152 18.85 -9.68 -2.87
CA ARG A 152 17.64 -8.84 -2.80
C ARG A 152 17.81 -7.63 -3.71
N CYS A 153 16.72 -7.16 -4.32
CA CYS A 153 16.73 -6.01 -5.24
C CYS A 153 17.38 -4.77 -4.61
N VAL A 154 17.12 -4.55 -3.32
CA VAL A 154 17.64 -3.40 -2.55
C VAL A 154 19.11 -3.54 -2.14
N GLU A 155 19.73 -4.71 -2.31
CA GLU A 155 21.19 -4.85 -2.09
C GLU A 155 21.98 -4.09 -3.17
N CYS A 156 21.44 -3.97 -4.39
CA CYS A 156 22.02 -3.15 -5.45
C CYS A 156 21.31 -1.80 -5.61
N HIS A 157 19.99 -1.77 -5.37
CA HIS A 157 19.19 -0.55 -5.36
C HIS A 157 18.95 -0.07 -3.93
N ALA A 158 19.99 0.35 -3.23
CA ALA A 158 19.93 0.75 -1.82
C ALA A 158 18.87 1.84 -1.54
N ASP A 159 18.65 2.74 -2.50
CA ASP A 159 17.68 3.84 -2.37
C ASP A 159 16.26 3.48 -2.83
N ALA A 160 16.01 2.23 -3.26
CA ALA A 160 14.71 1.87 -3.79
C ALA A 160 13.66 1.72 -2.69
N THR A 161 12.52 2.41 -2.89
CA THR A 161 11.32 2.31 -2.07
C THR A 161 10.14 1.85 -2.92
N ALA A 162 9.20 1.08 -2.38
CA ALA A 162 8.08 0.50 -3.16
C ALA A 162 7.27 1.48 -4.04
N ASN A 163 7.24 2.77 -3.70
CA ASN A 163 6.71 3.84 -4.55
C ASN A 163 7.85 4.75 -5.04
N HIS A 164 8.54 4.34 -6.11
CA HIS A 164 9.68 5.08 -6.64
C HIS A 164 9.47 5.48 -8.11
N SER A 165 10.07 6.61 -8.50
CA SER A 165 10.29 6.92 -9.91
C SER A 165 11.37 6.00 -10.50
N LYS A 166 11.75 6.21 -11.77
CA LYS A 166 12.85 5.46 -12.39
C LYS A 166 14.12 5.56 -11.51
N LEU A 167 14.62 4.41 -11.08
CA LEU A 167 15.80 4.31 -10.23
C LEU A 167 17.06 4.73 -11.00
N LYS A 168 18.04 5.26 -10.26
CA LYS A 168 19.39 5.48 -10.78
C LYS A 168 20.03 4.15 -11.17
N LYS A 169 21.03 4.20 -12.07
CA LYS A 169 21.83 3.02 -12.39
C LYS A 169 22.49 2.49 -11.11
N VAL A 170 22.52 1.16 -10.97
CA VAL A 170 23.17 0.49 -9.83
C VAL A 170 24.67 0.77 -9.83
N ASP A 171 25.23 0.96 -8.63
CA ASP A 171 26.67 1.07 -8.45
C ASP A 171 27.26 -0.30 -8.08
N CYS A 172 27.77 -1.02 -9.08
CA CYS A 172 28.39 -2.32 -8.87
C CYS A 172 29.62 -2.24 -7.95
N GLY A 173 30.27 -1.07 -7.85
CA GLY A 173 31.48 -0.88 -7.06
C GLY A 173 31.25 -0.83 -5.55
N ILE A 174 30.00 -0.90 -5.09
CA ILE A 174 29.71 -1.15 -3.67
C ILE A 174 30.35 -2.49 -3.23
N CYS A 175 30.41 -3.47 -4.14
CA CYS A 175 31.04 -4.77 -3.88
C CYS A 175 32.20 -5.08 -4.85
N HIS A 176 32.13 -4.61 -6.10
CA HIS A 176 33.08 -4.90 -7.18
C HIS A 176 34.00 -3.70 -7.47
N ILE A 177 34.82 -3.31 -6.49
CA ILE A 177 35.66 -2.11 -6.55
C ILE A 177 36.66 -2.21 -7.72
N ASP A 178 37.29 -3.37 -7.89
CA ASP A 178 38.30 -3.58 -8.93
C ASP A 178 37.68 -3.59 -10.33
N GLU A 179 36.52 -4.23 -10.51
CA GLU A 179 35.80 -4.23 -11.77
C GLU A 179 35.27 -2.85 -12.12
N LYS A 180 34.78 -2.08 -11.14
CA LYS A 180 34.38 -0.68 -11.35
C LYS A 180 35.58 0.17 -11.79
N GLY A 181 36.74 -0.03 -11.16
CA GLY A 181 37.99 0.63 -11.54
C GLY A 181 38.39 0.31 -12.98
N LYS A 182 38.39 -0.96 -13.36
CA LYS A 182 38.69 -1.41 -14.74
C LYS A 182 37.67 -0.85 -15.74
N TYR A 183 36.39 -0.88 -15.41
CA TYR A 183 35.33 -0.35 -16.25
C TYR A 183 35.51 1.14 -16.51
N ALA A 184 35.83 1.93 -15.48
CA ALA A 184 36.06 3.37 -15.58
C ALA A 184 37.19 3.74 -16.56
N LEU A 185 38.16 2.86 -16.79
CA LEU A 185 39.27 3.08 -17.75
C LEU A 185 38.86 2.85 -19.21
N THR A 186 37.78 2.09 -19.46
CA THR A 186 37.28 1.82 -20.81
C THR A 186 36.63 3.06 -21.43
N ILE A 187 36.45 3.06 -22.75
CA ILE A 187 35.68 4.11 -23.45
C ILE A 187 34.23 4.17 -22.94
N HIS A 188 33.64 3.03 -22.60
CA HIS A 188 32.28 2.95 -22.09
C HIS A 188 32.15 3.52 -20.67
N GLY A 189 33.14 3.27 -19.80
CA GLY A 189 33.15 3.83 -18.45
C GLY A 189 33.34 5.34 -18.45
N ARG A 190 34.24 5.85 -19.29
CA ARG A 190 34.50 7.30 -19.44
C ARG A 190 33.28 8.08 -19.94
N GLN A 191 32.47 7.49 -20.82
CA GLN A 191 31.23 8.11 -21.32
C GLN A 191 30.08 8.09 -20.31
N ASN A 192 30.11 7.19 -19.32
CA ASN A 192 29.08 7.06 -18.30
C ASN A 192 29.43 7.75 -16.97
N ALA A 193 30.56 8.45 -16.87
CA ALA A 193 31.03 9.13 -15.66
C ALA A 193 30.37 10.50 -15.40
N GLY A 194 29.16 10.73 -15.95
CA GLY A 194 28.39 11.98 -15.82
C GLY A 194 27.26 11.86 -14.81
#